data_AF-A0A9P7B3R2-F1
#
_entry.id   AF-A0A9P7B3R2-F1
#
_cell.length_a   1.000
_cell.length_b   1.000
_cell.length_c   1.000
_cell.angle_alpha   90.00
_cell.angle_beta   90.00
_cell.angle_gamma   90.00
#
_symmetry.space_group_name_H-M   'P 1'
#
loop_
_entity.id
_entity.type
_entity.pdbx_description
1 polymer ?
#
loop_
_entity_poly.entity_id
_entity_poly.type
_entity_poly.pdbx_seq_one_letter_code
_entity_poly.pdbx_strand_id
1 'polypeptide(L)'
;MGNTVVSESRIPVPPISEPPPLEPTIWATIVMFYTEKTRLAISGLGHGPYLVNPSFFFPFKVCYIDLQFLTRLTIHLLTLGPMGLVILHVQWIMLSNQFTVFVTKHIISPSLKEHIFRITIETLEQTKLSDLRKKHEFKPLPKMKYDPTFQVYIRTTEMMRSFLWKAILLLTSLIPIIGPILTNQLSSVKRSQSLIHYYLYNMKNMNQEQALQYKYKHLISFIYMGMSTGILEMLPIFSVFTMIGNVVGGALWSIEHLAVIDKLRREGS
;
A
#
# COMPACT_ATOMS: atom_id res chain seq x y z
N MET A 1 -51.25 46.11 9.41
CA MET A 1 -50.07 46.06 8.53
C MET A 1 -48.85 46.42 9.36
N GLY A 2 -48.11 45.42 9.84
CA GLY A 2 -46.93 45.60 10.66
C GLY A 2 -45.87 44.60 10.23
N ASN A 3 -44.82 45.11 9.58
CA ASN A 3 -43.68 44.31 9.11
C ASN A 3 -42.71 44.10 10.28
N THR A 4 -42.63 42.87 10.79
CA THR A 4 -41.56 42.44 11.69
C THR A 4 -40.37 41.95 10.87
N VAL A 5 -39.34 42.80 10.81
CA VAL A 5 -38.02 42.49 10.23
C VAL A 5 -37.29 41.56 11.19
N VAL A 6 -36.96 40.35 10.74
CA VAL A 6 -36.16 39.37 11.48
C VAL A 6 -34.68 39.79 11.36
N SER A 7 -34.09 40.19 12.49
CA SER A 7 -32.67 40.51 12.63
C SER A 7 -31.82 39.24 12.63
N GLU A 8 -31.08 39.02 11.56
CA GLU A 8 -30.16 37.89 11.37
C GLU A 8 -28.85 38.14 12.14
N SER A 9 -28.63 37.43 13.26
CA SER A 9 -27.42 37.52 14.06
C SER A 9 -26.25 36.82 13.36
N ARG A 10 -25.36 37.57 12.71
CA ARG A 10 -24.10 37.02 12.18
C ARG A 10 -23.13 36.70 13.32
N ILE A 11 -22.79 35.43 13.46
CA ILE A 11 -21.71 34.97 14.33
C ILE A 11 -20.37 35.46 13.74
N PRO A 12 -19.50 36.12 14.53
CA PRO A 12 -18.20 36.58 14.04
C PRO A 12 -17.28 35.40 13.76
N VAL A 13 -16.73 35.32 12.54
CA VAL A 13 -15.70 34.35 12.15
C VAL A 13 -14.36 34.80 12.73
N PRO A 14 -13.66 33.97 13.52
CA PRO A 14 -12.36 34.34 14.05
C PRO A 14 -11.31 34.44 12.94
N PRO A 15 -10.31 35.32 13.09
CA PRO A 15 -9.26 35.50 12.09
C PRO A 15 -8.41 34.24 11.94
N ILE A 16 -8.12 33.89 10.68
CA ILE A 16 -7.25 32.77 10.31
C ILE A 16 -5.82 33.12 10.71
N SER A 17 -5.31 32.50 11.78
CA SER A 17 -3.91 32.58 12.16
C SER A 17 -3.05 31.76 11.17
N GLU A 18 -2.03 32.39 10.60
CA GLU A 18 -1.04 31.72 9.74
C GLU A 18 -0.37 30.55 10.49
N PRO A 19 -0.13 29.40 9.83
CA PRO A 19 0.53 28.26 10.45
C PRO A 19 2.00 28.61 10.77
N PRO A 20 2.51 28.25 11.95
CA PRO A 20 3.89 28.54 12.32
C PRO A 20 4.87 27.78 11.41
N PRO A 21 6.04 28.36 11.12
CA PRO A 21 7.07 27.69 10.33
C PRO A 21 7.53 26.41 11.03
N LEU A 22 7.60 25.30 10.29
CA LEU A 22 8.11 24.03 10.81
C LEU A 22 9.54 24.22 11.36
N GLU A 23 9.72 23.99 12.65
CA GLU A 23 11.01 24.12 13.31
C GLU A 23 12.07 23.12 12.76
N PRO A 24 13.36 23.52 12.71
CA PRO A 24 14.48 22.66 12.30
C PRO A 24 14.72 21.45 13.20
N THR A 25 14.11 21.40 14.38
CA THR A 25 14.15 20.29 15.34
C THR A 25 13.49 19.02 14.81
N ILE A 26 12.46 19.13 13.96
CA ILE A 26 11.79 17.95 13.35
C ILE A 26 12.74 17.26 12.37
N TRP A 27 13.46 18.03 11.54
CA TRP A 27 14.45 17.48 10.61
C TRP A 27 15.63 16.83 11.33
N ALA A 28 16.13 17.45 12.40
CA ALA A 28 17.19 16.87 13.22
C ALA A 28 16.75 15.55 13.89
N THR A 29 15.50 15.47 14.37
CA THR A 29 14.93 14.25 14.98
C THR A 29 14.77 13.14 13.95
N ILE A 30 14.33 13.46 12.72
CA ILE A 30 14.23 12.51 11.62
C ILE A 30 15.63 11.98 11.24
N VAL A 31 16.61 12.87 11.05
CA VAL A 31 17.98 12.47 10.66
C VAL A 31 18.64 11.63 11.76
N MET A 32 18.53 12.03 13.03
CA MET A 32 19.07 11.27 14.18
C MET A 32 18.45 9.88 14.30
N PHE A 33 17.13 9.77 14.14
CA PHE A 33 16.42 8.48 14.16
C PHE A 33 16.83 7.56 13.00
N TYR A 34 17.17 8.12 11.83
CA TYR A 34 17.66 7.38 10.67
C TYR A 34 19.10 6.85 10.88
N THR A 35 19.98 7.61 11.53
CA THR A 35 21.34 7.16 11.87
C THR A 35 21.36 6.08 12.95
N GLU A 36 20.44 6.11 13.90
CA GLU A 36 20.41 5.13 15.00
C GLU A 36 19.81 3.78 14.56
N LYS A 37 18.76 3.78 13.71
CA LYS A 37 18.20 2.53 13.16
C LYS A 37 19.10 1.86 12.12
N THR A 38 19.87 2.60 11.33
CA THR A 38 20.86 2.01 10.43
C THR A 38 21.99 1.34 11.22
N ARG A 39 22.40 1.93 12.36
CA ARG A 39 23.38 1.33 13.27
C ARG A 39 22.85 0.03 13.91
N LEU A 40 21.58 0.00 14.32
CA LEU A 40 20.93 -1.20 14.89
C LEU A 40 20.67 -2.30 13.84
N ALA A 41 20.40 -1.94 12.59
CA ALA A 41 20.23 -2.89 11.49
C ALA A 41 21.54 -3.58 11.09
N ILE A 42 22.69 -2.97 11.38
CA ILE A 42 24.03 -3.56 11.15
C ILE A 42 24.44 -4.46 12.34
N SER A 43 23.98 -4.17 13.57
CA SER A 43 24.30 -4.98 14.75
C SER A 43 23.32 -6.15 15.01
N GLY A 44 22.13 -6.15 14.41
CA GLY A 44 21.09 -7.17 14.58
C GLY A 44 21.21 -8.38 13.64
N LEU A 45 22.38 -8.98 13.51
CA LEU A 45 22.60 -10.28 12.85
C LEU A 45 22.26 -11.41 13.82
N GLY A 46 20.97 -11.61 14.13
CA GLY A 46 20.55 -12.62 15.10
C GLY A 46 19.09 -13.07 14.93
N HIS A 47 18.94 -14.25 14.33
CA HIS A 47 17.76 -15.13 14.35
C HIS A 47 16.43 -14.67 13.75
N GLY A 48 16.28 -14.98 12.46
CA GLY A 48 15.00 -15.28 11.81
C GLY A 48 15.25 -15.74 10.36
N PRO A 49 14.96 -16.99 9.98
CA PRO A 49 15.05 -17.35 8.57
C PRO A 49 13.91 -16.62 7.84
N TYR A 50 14.15 -16.07 6.66
CA TYR A 50 13.17 -15.40 5.79
C TYR A 50 12.91 -13.89 5.92
N LEU A 51 13.80 -13.11 6.55
CA LEU A 51 13.93 -11.69 6.19
C LEU A 51 15.17 -11.52 5.32
N VAL A 52 15.05 -11.93 4.04
CA VAL A 52 16.04 -11.49 3.05
C VAL A 52 15.98 -9.98 3.04
N ASN A 53 17.06 -9.36 3.51
CA ASN A 53 17.09 -7.93 3.79
C ASN A 53 16.67 -7.20 2.50
N PRO A 54 15.53 -6.47 2.50
CA PRO A 54 14.96 -5.88 1.30
C PRO A 54 15.94 -4.97 0.54
N SER A 55 16.97 -4.48 1.23
CA SER A 55 18.10 -3.69 0.73
C SER A 55 18.97 -4.45 -0.27
N PHE A 56 19.11 -5.79 -0.15
CA PHE A 56 19.96 -6.60 -1.03
C PHE A 56 19.45 -6.66 -2.47
N PHE A 57 18.13 -6.58 -2.68
CA PHE A 57 17.52 -6.59 -4.01
C PHE A 57 17.36 -5.21 -4.64
N PHE A 58 17.73 -4.14 -3.92
CA PHE A 58 17.65 -2.78 -4.43
C PHE A 58 18.51 -2.56 -5.69
N PRO A 59 19.83 -2.88 -5.72
CA PRO A 59 20.66 -2.65 -6.91
C PRO A 59 20.21 -3.46 -8.13
N PHE A 60 19.73 -4.69 -7.92
CA PHE A 60 19.21 -5.54 -9.00
C PHE A 60 17.96 -4.92 -9.67
N LYS A 61 17.11 -4.25 -8.90
CA LYS A 61 15.92 -3.58 -9.45
C LYS A 61 16.24 -2.29 -10.18
N VAL A 62 17.22 -1.52 -9.71
CA VAL A 62 17.71 -0.31 -10.43
C VAL A 62 18.29 -0.72 -11.78
N CYS A 63 19.20 -1.71 -11.77
CA CYS A 63 19.78 -2.24 -13.00
C CYS A 63 18.73 -2.80 -13.97
N TYR A 64 17.67 -3.44 -13.45
CA TYR A 64 16.54 -3.91 -14.26
C TYR A 64 15.74 -2.76 -14.91
N ILE A 65 15.55 -1.64 -14.20
CA ILE A 65 14.87 -0.44 -14.71
C ILE A 65 15.70 0.20 -15.83
N ASP A 66 17.01 0.32 -15.63
CA ASP A 66 17.93 0.86 -16.64
C ASP A 66 17.98 -0.02 -17.89
N LEU A 67 18.03 -1.34 -17.72
CA LEU A 67 18.00 -2.31 -18.83
C LEU A 67 16.67 -2.28 -19.59
N GLN A 68 15.54 -2.17 -18.88
CA GLN A 68 14.22 -1.99 -19.48
C GLN A 68 14.16 -0.69 -20.31
N PHE A 69 14.73 0.40 -19.79
CA PHE A 69 14.76 1.66 -20.52
C PHE A 69 15.57 1.56 -21.82
N LEU A 70 16.78 1.02 -21.76
CA LEU A 70 17.64 0.84 -22.94
C LEU A 70 16.97 -0.05 -24.01
N THR A 71 16.32 -1.14 -23.58
CA THR A 71 15.63 -2.04 -24.51
C THR A 71 14.43 -1.34 -25.16
N ARG A 72 13.64 -0.58 -24.39
CA ARG A 72 12.48 0.17 -24.91
C ARG A 72 12.92 1.31 -25.83
N LEU A 73 14.03 1.98 -25.54
CA LEU A 73 14.62 3.02 -26.37
C LEU A 73 14.92 2.49 -27.77
N THR A 74 15.64 1.38 -27.86
CA THR A 74 16.02 0.76 -29.14
C THR A 74 14.78 0.37 -29.95
N ILE A 75 13.78 -0.24 -29.32
CA ILE A 75 12.56 -0.68 -30.02
C ILE A 75 11.74 0.51 -30.53
N HIS A 76 11.52 1.56 -29.72
CA HIS A 76 10.70 2.70 -30.13
C HIS A 76 11.40 3.56 -31.19
N LEU A 77 12.72 3.73 -31.09
CA LEU A 77 13.50 4.45 -32.09
C LEU A 77 13.47 3.70 -33.44
N LEU A 78 13.58 2.36 -33.41
CA LEU A 78 13.57 1.52 -34.60
C LEU A 78 12.18 1.44 -35.26
N THR A 79 11.10 1.36 -34.48
CA THR A 79 9.74 1.14 -34.99
C THR A 79 9.00 2.43 -35.37
N LEU A 80 9.21 3.53 -34.63
CA LEU A 80 8.42 4.76 -34.74
C LEU A 80 9.27 5.96 -35.20
N GLY A 81 10.58 5.77 -35.38
CA GLY A 81 11.50 6.82 -35.81
C GLY A 81 11.49 8.04 -34.86
N PRO A 82 11.41 9.28 -35.37
CA PRO A 82 11.47 10.47 -34.54
C PRO A 82 10.25 10.65 -33.62
N MET A 83 9.07 10.15 -34.00
CA MET A 83 7.88 10.15 -33.11
C MET A 83 8.10 9.24 -31.89
N GLY A 84 8.97 8.22 -32.03
CA GLY A 84 9.41 7.39 -30.92
C GLY A 84 10.07 8.18 -29.79
N LEU A 85 10.73 9.31 -30.07
CA LEU A 85 11.37 10.15 -29.05
C LEU A 85 10.37 10.84 -28.13
N VAL A 86 9.19 11.23 -28.64
CA VAL A 86 8.13 11.85 -27.82
C VAL A 86 7.52 10.81 -26.88
N ILE A 87 7.22 9.62 -27.40
CA ILE A 87 6.70 8.50 -26.61
C ILE A 87 7.73 8.08 -25.56
N LEU A 88 9.01 8.09 -25.91
CA LEU A 88 10.10 7.80 -24.98
C LEU A 88 10.15 8.79 -23.82
N HIS A 89 10.00 10.09 -24.09
CA HIS A 89 9.96 11.10 -23.02
C HIS A 89 8.81 10.86 -22.04
N VAL A 90 7.62 10.54 -22.56
CA VAL A 90 6.46 10.19 -21.71
C VAL A 90 6.75 8.93 -20.88
N GLN A 91 7.33 7.90 -21.50
CA GLN A 91 7.70 6.67 -20.80
C GLN A 91 8.78 6.89 -19.74
N TRP A 92 9.76 7.75 -20.01
CA TRP A 92 10.80 8.13 -19.05
C TRP A 92 10.21 8.81 -17.81
N ILE A 93 9.27 9.75 -18.01
CA ILE A 93 8.56 10.42 -16.91
C ILE A 93 7.77 9.39 -16.08
N MET A 94 7.05 8.46 -16.72
CA MET A 94 6.35 7.39 -16.01
C MET A 94 7.31 6.47 -15.24
N LEU A 95 8.45 6.12 -15.82
CA LEU A 95 9.45 5.26 -15.20
C LEU A 95 10.11 5.94 -13.98
N SER A 96 10.41 7.23 -14.09
CA SER A 96 10.92 8.05 -12.99
C SER A 96 9.91 8.11 -11.83
N ASN A 97 8.61 8.24 -12.12
CA ASN A 97 7.58 8.20 -11.10
C ASN A 97 7.53 6.83 -10.40
N GLN A 98 7.57 5.73 -11.17
CA GLN A 98 7.61 4.38 -10.59
C GLN A 98 8.83 4.15 -9.71
N PHE A 99 9.99 4.67 -10.13
CA PHE A 99 11.21 4.64 -9.34
C PHE A 99 11.05 5.42 -8.03
N THR A 100 10.48 6.62 -8.09
CA THR A 100 10.21 7.45 -6.91
C THR A 100 9.27 6.77 -5.93
N VAL A 101 8.16 6.18 -6.42
CA VAL A 101 7.23 5.38 -5.62
C VAL A 101 7.96 4.19 -5.00
N PHE A 102 8.81 3.51 -5.76
CA PHE A 102 9.57 2.36 -5.27
C PHE A 102 10.52 2.76 -4.14
N VAL A 103 11.33 3.81 -4.33
CA VAL A 103 12.25 4.35 -3.32
C VAL A 103 11.48 4.76 -2.08
N THR A 104 10.40 5.53 -2.24
CA THR A 104 9.55 5.99 -1.12
C THR A 104 8.94 4.80 -0.38
N LYS A 105 8.44 3.80 -1.11
CA LYS A 105 7.79 2.62 -0.54
C LYS A 105 8.76 1.69 0.18
N HIS A 106 10.03 1.68 -0.21
CA HIS A 106 11.01 0.77 0.37
C HIS A 106 11.81 1.42 1.51
N ILE A 107 12.09 2.73 1.40
CA ILE A 107 12.92 3.47 2.36
C ILE A 107 12.08 4.16 3.45
N ILE A 108 10.97 4.79 3.09
CA ILE A 108 10.21 5.67 3.98
C ILE A 108 8.99 4.95 4.58
N SER A 109 8.34 4.12 3.77
CA SER A 109 7.05 3.52 4.09
C SER A 109 6.95 2.61 5.32
N PRO A 110 7.91 1.75 5.70
CA PRO A 110 7.64 0.74 6.73
C PRO A 110 7.33 1.39 8.09
N SER A 111 8.09 2.42 8.48
CA SER A 111 7.85 3.14 9.74
C SER A 111 6.73 4.17 9.63
N LEU A 112 6.64 4.85 8.48
CA LEU A 112 5.73 5.97 8.28
C LEU A 112 4.29 5.52 8.09
N LYS A 113 4.06 4.38 7.41
CA LYS A 113 2.70 3.82 7.25
C LYS A 113 2.10 3.42 8.58
N GLU A 114 2.86 2.75 9.44
CA GLU A 114 2.38 2.33 10.75
C GLU A 114 2.02 3.53 11.63
N HIS A 115 2.87 4.57 11.64
CA HIS A 115 2.61 5.80 12.39
C HIS A 115 1.37 6.54 11.88
N ILE A 116 1.27 6.77 10.57
CA ILE A 116 0.10 7.45 9.99
C ILE A 116 -1.16 6.62 10.22
N PHE A 117 -1.08 5.30 10.04
CA PHE A 117 -2.21 4.42 10.31
C PHE A 117 -2.65 4.56 11.75
N ARG A 118 -1.73 4.45 12.72
CA ARG A 118 -2.03 4.60 14.14
C ARG A 118 -2.67 5.95 14.47
N ILE A 119 -2.09 7.06 14.01
CA ILE A 119 -2.65 8.41 14.21
C ILE A 119 -4.05 8.52 13.58
N THR A 120 -4.25 7.97 12.38
CA THR A 120 -5.56 8.00 11.71
C THR A 120 -6.60 7.25 12.52
N ILE A 121 -6.23 6.09 13.09
CA ILE A 121 -7.12 5.35 13.97
C ILE A 121 -7.39 6.18 15.23
N GLU A 122 -6.36 6.61 15.97
CA GLU A 122 -6.49 7.40 17.22
C GLU A 122 -7.35 8.67 17.05
N THR A 123 -7.22 9.36 15.91
CA THR A 123 -8.03 10.55 15.58
C THR A 123 -9.48 10.21 15.24
N LEU A 124 -9.74 9.05 14.64
CA LEU A 124 -11.11 8.54 14.47
C LEU A 124 -11.69 8.02 15.80
N GLU A 125 -10.83 7.45 16.66
CA GLU A 125 -11.17 6.74 17.89
C GLU A 125 -11.86 7.62 18.95
N GLN A 126 -11.70 8.95 18.92
CA GLN A 126 -12.42 9.84 19.84
C GLN A 126 -13.95 9.78 19.69
N THR A 127 -14.49 9.16 18.63
CA THR A 127 -15.95 9.14 18.39
C THR A 127 -16.63 7.76 18.39
N LYS A 128 -15.91 6.61 18.27
CA LYS A 128 -16.55 5.28 18.04
C LYS A 128 -15.87 4.04 18.67
N LEU A 129 -14.95 4.19 19.62
CA LEU A 129 -14.04 3.11 20.05
C LEU A 129 -14.67 1.92 20.81
N SER A 130 -15.74 2.11 21.57
CA SER A 130 -16.18 1.10 22.55
C SER A 130 -16.66 -0.23 21.93
N ASP A 131 -17.12 -0.23 20.68
CA ASP A 131 -17.65 -1.43 20.03
C ASP A 131 -16.63 -2.18 19.15
N LEU A 132 -15.61 -1.50 18.62
CA LEU A 132 -14.65 -2.07 17.68
C LEU A 132 -13.46 -2.76 18.36
N ARG A 133 -13.12 -2.34 19.59
CA ARG A 133 -12.06 -2.93 20.41
C ARG A 133 -12.47 -4.25 21.08
N LYS A 134 -13.70 -4.74 20.90
CA LYS A 134 -14.01 -6.12 21.28
C LYS A 134 -13.10 -7.04 20.48
N LYS A 135 -12.22 -7.75 21.19
CA LYS A 135 -11.25 -8.70 20.66
C LYS A 135 -12.03 -9.77 19.89
N HIS A 136 -12.15 -9.62 18.58
CA HIS A 136 -12.87 -10.60 17.76
C HIS A 136 -11.91 -11.74 17.46
N GLU A 137 -12.06 -12.83 18.21
CA GLU A 137 -11.38 -14.08 17.92
C GLU A 137 -11.88 -14.62 16.59
N PHE A 138 -11.08 -14.41 15.54
CA PHE A 138 -11.30 -15.08 14.28
C PHE A 138 -11.10 -16.58 14.52
N LYS A 139 -12.17 -17.37 14.50
CA LYS A 139 -12.05 -18.83 14.55
C LYS A 139 -11.36 -19.29 13.26
N PRO A 140 -10.12 -19.79 13.31
CA PRO A 140 -9.46 -20.30 12.12
C PRO A 140 -10.27 -21.49 11.59
N LEU A 141 -10.35 -21.65 10.27
CA LEU A 141 -10.85 -22.91 9.71
C LEU A 141 -10.01 -24.07 10.26
N PRO A 142 -10.62 -25.24 10.54
CA PRO A 142 -9.90 -26.39 11.06
C PRO A 142 -8.74 -26.74 10.13
N LYS A 143 -7.54 -26.88 10.70
CA LYS A 143 -6.35 -27.27 9.95
C LYS A 143 -6.55 -28.70 9.44
N MET A 144 -6.76 -28.87 8.14
CA MET A 144 -6.71 -30.18 7.52
C MET A 144 -5.26 -30.70 7.65
N LYS A 145 -5.09 -31.84 8.33
CA LYS A 145 -3.81 -32.56 8.35
C LYS A 145 -3.60 -33.15 6.96
N TYR A 146 -2.65 -32.59 6.22
CA TYR A 146 -2.24 -33.12 4.93
C TYR A 146 -1.12 -34.14 5.09
N ASP A 147 -1.14 -35.17 4.24
CA ASP A 147 -0.03 -36.10 4.08
C ASP A 147 1.24 -35.33 3.61
N PRO A 148 2.44 -35.62 4.15
CA PRO A 148 3.68 -34.98 3.74
C PRO A 148 3.95 -35.05 2.22
N THR A 149 3.53 -36.13 1.55
CA THR A 149 3.64 -36.25 0.08
C THR A 149 2.77 -35.24 -0.66
N PHE A 150 1.55 -35.02 -0.16
CA PHE A 150 0.61 -34.03 -0.68
C PHE A 150 1.09 -32.59 -0.42
N GLN A 151 1.78 -32.35 0.70
CA GLN A 151 2.36 -31.05 1.02
C GLN A 151 3.46 -30.64 0.02
N VAL A 152 4.32 -31.57 -0.39
CA VAL A 152 5.36 -31.31 -1.41
C VAL A 152 4.69 -31.01 -2.77
N TYR A 153 3.63 -31.74 -3.12
CA TYR A 153 2.87 -31.49 -4.35
C TYR A 153 2.22 -30.10 -4.35
N ILE A 154 1.54 -29.71 -3.27
CA ILE A 154 0.97 -28.35 -3.12
C ILE A 154 2.08 -27.30 -3.25
N ARG A 155 3.21 -27.49 -2.57
CA ARG A 155 4.30 -26.50 -2.59
C ARG A 155 4.89 -26.32 -3.98
N THR A 156 5.06 -27.42 -4.72
CA THR A 156 5.60 -27.40 -6.08
C THR A 156 4.63 -26.73 -7.05
N THR A 157 3.33 -27.04 -6.94
CA THR A 157 2.28 -26.40 -7.75
C THR A 157 2.14 -24.90 -7.44
N GLU A 158 2.33 -24.48 -6.18
CA GLU A 158 2.33 -23.05 -5.82
C GLU A 158 3.54 -22.29 -6.38
N MET A 159 4.73 -22.90 -6.38
CA MET A 159 5.92 -22.32 -7.00
C MET A 159 5.73 -22.18 -8.51
N MET A 160 5.26 -23.24 -9.17
CA MET A 160 5.01 -23.24 -10.61
C MET A 160 3.92 -22.23 -10.99
N ARG A 161 2.82 -22.15 -10.23
CA ARG A 161 1.79 -21.12 -10.40
C ARG A 161 2.35 -19.71 -10.23
N SER A 162 3.19 -19.49 -9.21
CA SER A 162 3.81 -18.18 -8.97
C SER A 162 4.76 -17.79 -10.10
N PHE A 163 5.50 -18.75 -10.65
CA PHE A 163 6.37 -18.56 -11.80
C PHE A 163 5.57 -18.24 -13.06
N LEU A 164 4.54 -19.05 -13.37
CA LEU A 164 3.63 -18.81 -14.49
C LEU A 164 2.95 -17.44 -14.40
N TRP A 165 2.46 -17.07 -13.22
CA TRP A 165 1.85 -15.75 -13.01
C TRP A 165 2.84 -14.61 -13.28
N LYS A 166 4.08 -14.73 -12.81
CA LYS A 166 5.13 -13.74 -13.11
C LYS A 166 5.49 -13.71 -14.60
N ALA A 167 5.52 -14.86 -15.26
CA ALA A 167 5.77 -14.95 -16.71
C ALA A 167 4.65 -14.28 -17.51
N ILE A 168 3.39 -14.50 -17.14
CA ILE A 168 2.23 -13.83 -17.75
C ILE A 168 2.32 -12.32 -17.53
N LEU A 169 2.58 -11.86 -16.30
CA LEU A 169 2.76 -10.43 -16.03
C LEU A 169 3.90 -9.83 -16.85
N LEU A 170 5.00 -10.56 -17.02
CA LEU A 170 6.14 -10.14 -17.83
C LEU A 170 5.71 -10.02 -19.29
N LEU A 171 5.05 -11.03 -19.86
CA LEU A 171 4.49 -11.04 -21.22
C LEU A 171 3.54 -9.86 -21.45
N THR A 172 2.61 -9.61 -20.52
CA THR A 172 1.70 -8.47 -20.59
C THR A 172 2.45 -7.13 -20.52
N SER A 173 3.56 -7.06 -19.78
CA SER A 173 4.37 -5.84 -19.66
C SER A 173 5.15 -5.47 -20.93
N LEU A 174 5.27 -6.39 -21.91
CA LEU A 174 5.86 -6.11 -23.22
C LEU A 174 4.96 -5.21 -24.08
N ILE A 175 3.64 -5.15 -23.80
CA ILE A 175 2.77 -4.19 -24.47
C ILE A 175 3.08 -2.79 -23.93
N PRO A 176 3.59 -1.87 -24.76
CA PRO A 176 3.93 -0.53 -24.31
C PRO A 176 2.68 0.17 -23.76
N ILE A 177 2.86 0.95 -22.68
CA ILE A 177 1.82 1.74 -21.99
C ILE A 177 0.77 0.89 -21.24
N ILE A 178 0.06 -0.02 -21.93
CA ILE A 178 -1.01 -0.84 -21.35
C ILE A 178 -0.45 -1.88 -20.37
N GLY A 179 0.70 -2.47 -20.69
CA GLY A 179 1.33 -3.50 -19.85
C GLY A 179 1.59 -3.03 -18.42
N PRO A 180 2.29 -1.91 -18.20
CA PRO A 180 2.47 -1.32 -16.88
C PRO A 180 1.15 -1.03 -16.13
N ILE A 181 0.11 -0.58 -16.85
CA ILE A 181 -1.20 -0.29 -16.25
C ILE A 181 -1.85 -1.59 -15.74
N LEU A 182 -1.93 -2.62 -16.59
CA LEU A 182 -2.53 -3.91 -16.24
C LEU A 182 -1.77 -4.60 -15.11
N THR A 183 -0.44 -4.65 -15.19
CA THR A 183 0.39 -5.28 -14.14
C THR A 183 0.24 -4.56 -12.79
N ASN A 184 0.05 -3.24 -12.80
CA ASN A 184 -0.25 -2.46 -11.61
C ASN A 184 -1.63 -2.81 -11.00
N GLN A 185 -2.65 -3.00 -11.84
CA GLN A 185 -4.00 -3.36 -11.39
C GLN A 185 -4.09 -4.82 -10.94
N LEU A 186 -3.37 -5.74 -11.58
CA LEU A 186 -3.28 -7.14 -11.16
C LEU A 186 -2.58 -7.32 -9.80
N SER A 187 -1.79 -6.33 -9.39
CA SER A 187 -1.15 -6.29 -8.07
C SER A 187 -2.00 -5.61 -6.99
N SER A 188 -3.23 -5.20 -7.31
CA SER A 188 -4.17 -4.49 -6.41
C SER A 188 -4.38 -5.19 -5.06
N VAL A 189 -4.67 -6.50 -5.07
CA VAL A 189 -4.96 -7.25 -3.83
C VAL A 189 -3.77 -7.27 -2.87
N LYS A 190 -2.55 -7.43 -3.40
CA LYS A 190 -1.34 -7.41 -2.57
C LYS A 190 -1.11 -6.02 -1.97
N ARG A 191 -1.43 -4.97 -2.72
CA ARG A 191 -1.33 -3.58 -2.28
C ARG A 191 -2.31 -3.29 -1.14
N SER A 192 -3.59 -3.61 -1.30
CA SER A 192 -4.59 -3.40 -0.25
C SER A 192 -4.27 -4.22 1.00
N GLN A 193 -3.78 -5.45 0.86
CA GLN A 193 -3.30 -6.25 1.98
C GLN A 193 -2.14 -5.57 2.74
N SER A 194 -1.21 -4.93 2.03
CA SER A 194 -0.11 -4.18 2.66
C SER A 194 -0.60 -2.95 3.42
N LEU A 195 -1.70 -2.31 3.00
CA LEU A 195 -2.24 -1.12 3.67
C LEU A 195 -2.90 -1.45 5.01
N ILE A 196 -3.65 -2.55 5.06
CA ILE A 196 -4.35 -2.97 6.28
C ILE A 196 -3.55 -3.97 7.13
N HIS A 197 -2.27 -4.18 6.83
CA HIS A 197 -1.42 -5.12 7.55
C HIS A 197 -1.46 -4.85 9.06
N TYR A 198 -1.27 -3.58 9.47
CA TYR A 198 -1.33 -3.18 10.87
C TYR A 198 -2.68 -3.53 11.52
N TYR A 199 -3.79 -3.29 10.82
CA TYR A 199 -5.12 -3.65 11.32
C TYR A 199 -5.30 -5.15 11.52
N LEU A 200 -4.87 -5.98 10.56
CA LEU A 200 -5.05 -7.44 10.66
C LEU A 200 -4.17 -8.04 11.78
N TYR A 201 -2.91 -7.64 11.85
CA TYR A 201 -1.94 -8.25 12.76
C TYR A 201 -1.90 -7.59 14.14
N ASN A 202 -1.99 -6.26 14.24
CA ASN A 202 -1.85 -5.57 15.52
C ASN A 202 -3.21 -5.35 16.20
N MET A 203 -4.24 -4.97 15.44
CA MET A 203 -5.58 -4.72 16.02
C MET A 203 -6.39 -6.01 16.16
N LYS A 204 -6.50 -6.80 15.09
CA LYS A 204 -7.25 -8.07 15.12
C LYS A 204 -6.43 -9.26 15.64
N ASN A 205 -5.12 -9.13 15.84
CA ASN A 205 -4.24 -10.21 16.30
C ASN A 205 -4.38 -11.50 15.49
N MET A 206 -4.55 -11.37 14.16
CA MET A 206 -4.71 -12.52 13.27
C MET A 206 -3.37 -13.19 12.99
N ASN A 207 -3.35 -14.52 12.98
CA ASN A 207 -2.25 -15.29 12.44
C ASN A 207 -2.23 -15.23 10.90
N GLN A 208 -1.11 -15.57 10.26
CA GLN A 208 -0.95 -15.49 8.80
C GLN A 208 -2.01 -16.31 8.03
N GLU A 209 -2.37 -17.50 8.51
CA GLU A 209 -3.43 -18.32 7.92
C GLU A 209 -4.80 -17.64 8.02
N GLN A 210 -5.09 -17.00 9.16
CA GLN A 210 -6.34 -16.28 9.39
C GLN A 210 -6.43 -15.02 8.53
N ALA A 211 -5.33 -14.27 8.41
CA ALA A 211 -5.25 -13.11 7.52
C ALA A 211 -5.47 -13.51 6.04
N LEU A 212 -4.96 -14.68 5.64
CA LEU A 212 -5.17 -15.23 4.30
C LEU A 212 -6.66 -15.57 4.07
N GLN A 213 -7.29 -16.26 5.03
CA GLN A 213 -8.72 -16.59 4.97
C GLN A 213 -9.58 -15.32 4.96
N TYR A 214 -9.22 -14.32 5.77
CA TYR A 214 -9.87 -13.02 5.81
C TYR A 214 -9.82 -12.31 4.46
N LYS A 215 -8.65 -12.31 3.82
CA LYS A 215 -8.46 -11.78 2.46
C LYS A 215 -9.37 -12.48 1.45
N TYR A 216 -9.45 -13.81 1.47
CA TYR A 216 -10.34 -14.55 0.55
C TYR A 216 -11.82 -14.26 0.80
N LYS A 217 -12.21 -14.11 2.07
CA LYS A 217 -13.60 -13.78 2.45
C LYS A 217 -14.04 -12.40 1.94
N HIS A 218 -13.12 -11.44 1.87
CA HIS A 218 -13.39 -10.06 1.46
C HIS A 218 -12.70 -9.69 0.13
N LEU A 219 -12.42 -10.69 -0.72
CA LEU A 219 -11.57 -10.55 -1.91
C LEU A 219 -11.97 -9.36 -2.79
N ILE A 220 -13.26 -9.22 -3.06
CA ILE A 220 -13.80 -8.17 -3.92
C ILE A 220 -13.50 -6.77 -3.34
N SER A 221 -13.70 -6.57 -2.03
CA SER A 221 -13.40 -5.30 -1.37
C SER A 221 -11.89 -4.98 -1.40
N PHE A 222 -11.04 -6.00 -1.27
CA PHE A 222 -9.59 -5.83 -1.44
C PHE A 222 -9.20 -5.47 -2.87
N ILE A 223 -9.88 -6.01 -3.88
CA ILE A 223 -9.65 -5.66 -5.28
C ILE A 223 -10.00 -4.19 -5.51
N TYR A 224 -11.20 -3.75 -5.13
CA TYR A 224 -11.63 -2.36 -5.33
C TYR A 224 -10.71 -1.35 -4.63
N MET A 225 -10.39 -1.60 -3.36
CA MET A 225 -9.48 -0.73 -2.62
C MET A 225 -8.07 -0.73 -3.23
N GLY A 226 -7.57 -1.90 -3.64
CA GLY A 226 -6.26 -2.02 -4.26
C GLY A 226 -6.17 -1.35 -5.64
N MET A 227 -7.27 -1.36 -6.40
CA MET A 227 -7.38 -0.71 -7.69
C MET A 227 -7.46 0.81 -7.54
N SER A 228 -8.29 1.34 -6.63
CA SER A 228 -8.39 2.79 -6.38
C SER A 228 -7.04 3.37 -5.93
N THR A 229 -6.41 2.71 -4.96
CA THR A 229 -5.05 3.02 -4.49
C THR A 229 -4.05 2.95 -5.65
N GLY A 230 -4.17 1.94 -6.51
CA GLY A 230 -3.30 1.74 -7.66
C GLY A 230 -3.40 2.84 -8.71
N ILE A 231 -4.60 3.38 -8.96
CA ILE A 231 -4.83 4.51 -9.86
C ILE A 231 -4.20 5.78 -9.29
N LEU A 232 -4.36 6.04 -7.98
CA LEU A 232 -3.76 7.20 -7.31
C LEU A 232 -2.23 7.15 -7.30
N GLU A 233 -1.64 5.96 -7.18
CA GLU A 233 -0.19 5.77 -7.31
C GLU A 233 0.34 5.97 -8.75
N MET A 234 -0.53 5.91 -9.78
CA MET A 234 -0.11 6.17 -11.16
C MET A 234 0.09 7.65 -11.47
N LEU A 235 -0.52 8.56 -10.69
CA LEU A 235 -0.37 9.98 -10.90
C LEU A 235 1.07 10.42 -10.57
N PRO A 236 1.85 10.89 -11.56
CA PRO A 236 3.16 11.45 -11.28
C PRO A 236 3.02 12.70 -10.42
N ILE A 237 4.08 13.03 -9.66
CA ILE A 237 4.19 14.23 -8.79
C ILE A 237 3.43 14.08 -7.46
N PHE A 238 2.23 13.50 -7.46
CA PHE A 238 1.43 13.35 -6.24
C PHE A 238 1.70 12.07 -5.45
N SER A 239 2.69 11.26 -5.84
CA SER A 239 2.95 9.92 -5.29
C SER A 239 3.13 9.87 -3.77
N VAL A 240 3.77 10.87 -3.18
CA VAL A 240 3.97 10.95 -1.72
C VAL A 240 2.66 11.27 -1.01
N PHE A 241 1.92 12.27 -1.50
CA PHE A 241 0.62 12.65 -0.94
C PHE A 241 -0.41 11.53 -1.10
N THR A 242 -0.45 10.88 -2.27
CA THR A 242 -1.33 9.74 -2.50
C THR A 242 -0.92 8.56 -1.65
N MET A 243 0.37 8.31 -1.39
CA MET A 243 0.79 7.28 -0.45
C MET A 243 0.25 7.52 0.97
N ILE A 244 0.33 8.75 1.48
CA ILE A 244 -0.23 9.13 2.79
C ILE A 244 -1.75 8.95 2.77
N GLY A 245 -2.44 9.52 1.78
CA GLY A 245 -3.89 9.42 1.62
C GLY A 245 -4.38 7.98 1.50
N ASN A 246 -3.61 7.12 0.82
CA ASN A 246 -3.89 5.69 0.69
C ASN A 246 -3.80 4.94 2.03
N VAL A 247 -2.89 5.35 2.91
CA VAL A 247 -2.78 4.78 4.27
C VAL A 247 -3.96 5.22 5.12
N VAL A 248 -4.30 6.51 5.08
CA VAL A 248 -5.47 7.07 5.78
C VAL A 248 -6.76 6.40 5.29
N GLY A 249 -6.93 6.31 3.96
CA GLY A 249 -8.06 5.62 3.34
C GLY A 249 -8.11 4.13 3.67
N GLY A 250 -6.95 3.46 3.75
CA GLY A 250 -6.86 2.07 4.20
C GLY A 250 -7.30 1.89 5.65
N ALA A 251 -6.92 2.82 6.53
CA ALA A 251 -7.34 2.83 7.93
C ALA A 251 -8.87 3.04 8.05
N LEU A 252 -9.40 4.07 7.40
CA LEU A 252 -10.84 4.37 7.35
C LEU A 252 -11.64 3.18 6.82
N TRP A 253 -11.23 2.64 5.67
CA TRP A 253 -11.87 1.47 5.06
C TRP A 253 -11.90 0.25 6.00
N SER A 254 -10.81 0.04 6.75
CA SER A 254 -10.72 -1.07 7.70
C SER A 254 -11.67 -0.95 8.88
N ILE A 255 -11.93 0.27 9.34
CA ILE A 255 -12.89 0.53 10.42
C ILE A 255 -14.31 0.54 9.88
N GLU A 256 -14.59 1.40 8.91
CA GLU A 256 -15.96 1.75 8.54
C GLU A 256 -16.60 0.68 7.68
N HIS A 257 -15.84 0.04 6.79
CA HIS A 257 -16.42 -0.90 5.84
C HIS A 257 -16.21 -2.34 6.30
N LEU A 258 -14.96 -2.72 6.59
CA LEU A 258 -14.64 -4.10 6.95
C LEU A 258 -15.25 -4.52 8.30
N ALA A 259 -15.24 -3.65 9.32
CA ALA A 259 -15.83 -4.00 10.60
C ALA A 259 -17.36 -4.06 10.57
N VAL A 260 -18.01 -3.19 9.76
CA VAL A 260 -19.47 -3.17 9.60
C VAL A 260 -19.96 -4.41 8.85
N ILE A 261 -19.30 -4.81 7.76
CA ILE A 261 -19.64 -6.05 7.04
C ILE A 261 -19.52 -7.27 7.97
N ASP A 262 -18.47 -7.30 8.80
CA ASP A 262 -18.28 -8.37 9.80
C ASP A 262 -19.37 -8.35 10.89
N LYS A 263 -19.99 -7.19 11.20
CA LYS A 263 -21.13 -7.08 12.12
C LYS A 263 -22.43 -7.60 11.48
N LEU A 264 -22.81 -7.09 10.32
CA LEU A 264 -24.07 -7.45 9.65
C LEU A 264 -24.18 -8.95 9.38
N ARG A 265 -23.07 -9.59 8.97
CA ARG A 265 -23.07 -11.03 8.69
C ARG A 265 -23.34 -11.89 9.93
N ARG A 266 -23.05 -11.40 11.13
CA ARG A 266 -23.32 -12.13 12.38
C ARG A 266 -24.76 -12.02 12.83
N GLU A 267 -25.38 -10.87 12.59
CA GLU A 267 -26.79 -10.66 12.93
C GLU A 267 -27.73 -11.46 12.01
N GLY A 268 -27.25 -11.85 10.82
CA GLY A 268 -27.97 -12.70 9.87
C GLY A 268 -27.62 -14.19 9.91
N SER A 269 -26.79 -14.68 10.85
CA SER A 269 -26.40 -16.09 10.99
C SER A 269 -26.85 -16.67 12.32
#